data_AF-A0AA96IE31-F1
#
_entry.id   AF-A0AA96IE31-F1
#
_cell.length_a   1.000
_cell.length_b   1.000
_cell.length_c   1.000
_cell.angle_alpha   90.00
_cell.angle_beta   90.00
_cell.angle_gamma   90.00
#
_symmetry.space_group_name_H-M   'P 1'
#
loop_
_entity.id
_entity.type
_entity.pdbx_description
1 polymer ?
#
loop_
_entity_poly.entity_id
_entity_poly.type
_entity_poly.pdbx_seq_one_letter_code
_entity_poly.pdbx_strand_id
1 'polypeptide(L)'
;MIKFDYSEIKSSIKDNQIRSNKIKIRKYILIILLLFVSLNIYTYFSEYKRYVVNAPDRLKEAREEFTKAYMFHLYYASFVRFLSVDFQNPILKIFKTPRDYFYHRAIERLPENEGEKALYFELFEAKLYNFSVGGKYGSMARHYGVDFAKEFIDKVYENIKILSTQKIDDTFTNNIGRDVIEAYLGLTDIFIFDSHINPNGFVFNDLNMIKYSTDKELNERFLNVYNWQNEFLSYYEKNYSLEYNEILSKNRGWNSPYINYNKKIIQLISFILFYKISNNQFDCNEDRIFLIIRDSSLNTLIKYIKDYGVTEENEKVFQAVISYIWIENSAKNELFKGTNPLNLKIDCKY
;
A
#
# COMPACT_ATOMS: atom_id res chain seq x y z
N MET A 1 35.90 64.32 38.44
CA MET A 1 34.76 63.67 37.78
C MET A 1 35.18 62.25 37.42
N ILE A 2 34.81 61.25 38.22
CA ILE A 2 35.18 59.84 38.00
C ILE A 2 34.17 59.24 37.02
N LYS A 3 34.60 58.88 35.81
CA LYS A 3 33.80 58.08 34.89
C LYS A 3 33.90 56.63 35.33
N PHE A 4 32.79 56.07 35.80
CA PHE A 4 32.68 54.63 36.04
C PHE A 4 32.68 53.89 34.69
N ASP A 5 33.55 52.91 34.56
CA ASP A 5 33.59 52.02 33.40
C ASP A 5 32.53 50.93 33.56
N TYR A 6 31.40 51.11 32.88
CA TYR A 6 30.27 50.17 32.88
C TYR A 6 30.46 49.01 31.89
N SER A 7 31.58 48.95 31.16
CA SER A 7 31.82 47.91 30.16
C SER A 7 32.02 46.52 30.81
N GLU A 8 32.76 46.45 31.92
CA GLU A 8 32.98 45.20 32.67
C GLU A 8 31.68 44.65 33.27
N ILE A 9 30.84 45.52 33.83
CA ILE A 9 29.55 45.12 34.42
C ILE A 9 28.59 44.60 33.35
N LYS A 10 28.52 45.25 32.17
CA LYS A 10 27.70 44.75 31.05
C LYS A 10 28.23 43.43 30.48
N SER A 11 29.55 43.22 30.43
CA SER A 11 30.15 41.97 29.95
C SER A 11 29.84 40.80 30.89
N SER A 12 29.99 40.98 32.20
CA SER A 12 29.74 39.93 33.21
C SER A 12 28.27 39.53 33.31
N ILE A 13 27.33 40.46 33.15
CA ILE A 13 25.89 40.18 33.11
C ILE A 13 25.56 39.34 31.85
N LYS A 14 26.12 39.71 30.69
CA LYS A 14 25.91 38.98 29.43
C LYS A 14 26.49 37.56 29.49
N ASP A 15 27.67 37.38 30.09
CA ASP A 15 28.30 36.07 30.26
C ASP A 15 27.55 35.16 31.25
N ASN A 16 27.05 35.72 32.35
CA ASN A 16 26.20 35.00 33.30
C ASN A 16 24.86 34.59 32.69
N GLN A 17 24.27 35.43 31.83
CA GLN A 17 23.04 35.12 31.11
C GLN A 17 23.26 34.01 30.05
N ILE A 18 24.38 34.05 29.32
CA ILE A 18 24.78 32.98 28.39
C ILE A 18 25.02 31.66 29.13
N ARG A 19 25.70 31.69 30.29
CA ARG A 19 25.97 30.50 31.11
C ARG A 19 24.67 29.89 31.68
N SER A 20 23.75 30.72 32.18
CA SER A 20 22.43 30.30 32.66
C SER A 20 21.59 29.67 31.54
N ASN A 21 21.57 30.28 30.36
CA ASN A 21 20.88 29.74 29.18
C ASN A 21 21.49 28.40 28.73
N LYS A 22 22.82 28.26 28.73
CA LYS A 22 23.49 26.98 28.43
C LYS A 22 23.11 25.87 29.43
N ILE A 23 22.99 26.18 30.72
CA ILE A 23 22.56 25.21 31.74
C ILE A 23 21.11 24.79 31.51
N LYS A 24 20.21 25.74 31.22
CA LYS A 24 18.81 25.45 30.88
C LYS A 24 18.71 24.57 29.63
N ILE A 25 19.42 24.91 28.55
CA ILE A 25 19.45 24.12 27.31
C ILE A 25 19.94 22.70 27.58
N ARG A 26 21.04 22.52 28.33
CA ARG A 26 21.54 21.20 28.71
C ARG A 26 20.51 20.39 29.49
N LYS A 27 19.81 21.02 30.43
CA LYS A 27 18.73 20.37 31.20
C LYS A 27 17.60 19.91 30.27
N TYR A 28 17.16 20.74 29.33
CA TYR A 28 16.13 20.36 28.37
C TYR A 28 16.58 19.23 27.44
N ILE A 29 17.80 19.28 26.92
CA ILE A 29 18.37 18.20 26.09
C ILE A 29 18.40 16.89 26.88
N LEU A 30 18.83 16.91 28.14
CA LEU A 30 18.83 15.73 29.00
C LEU A 30 17.42 15.17 29.23
N ILE A 31 16.44 16.03 29.50
CA ILE A 31 15.04 15.63 29.66
C ILE A 31 14.51 14.99 28.38
N ILE A 32 14.77 15.60 27.22
CA ILE A 32 14.36 15.05 25.92
C ILE A 32 15.03 13.69 25.68
N LEU A 33 16.32 13.55 26.01
CA LEU A 33 17.04 12.29 25.87
C LEU A 33 16.46 11.20 26.78
N LEU A 34 16.15 11.51 28.04
CA LEU A 34 15.56 10.56 28.98
C LEU A 34 14.15 10.12 28.53
N LEU A 35 13.33 11.06 28.09
CA LEU A 35 12.01 10.75 27.53
C LEU A 35 12.13 9.88 26.28
N PHE A 36 13.06 10.21 25.38
CA PHE A 36 13.34 9.43 24.18
C PHE A 36 13.76 8.00 24.52
N VAL A 37 14.73 7.81 25.42
CA VAL A 37 15.18 6.48 25.85
C VAL A 37 14.03 5.69 26.51
N SER A 38 13.26 6.35 27.39
CA SER A 38 12.14 5.70 28.08
C SER A 38 11.05 5.22 27.10
N LEU A 39 10.72 6.05 26.10
CA LEU A 39 9.78 5.70 25.05
C LEU A 39 10.29 4.52 24.23
N ASN A 40 11.57 4.52 23.83
CA ASN A 40 12.16 3.40 23.08
C ASN A 40 12.12 2.09 23.85
N ILE A 41 12.49 2.11 25.13
CA ILE A 41 12.45 0.92 25.99
C ILE A 41 11.02 0.41 26.11
N TYR A 42 10.06 1.30 26.35
CA TYR A 42 8.66 0.94 26.46
C TYR A 42 8.13 0.32 25.16
N THR A 43 8.38 0.96 24.01
CA THR A 43 7.94 0.47 22.70
C THR A 43 8.57 -0.88 22.40
N TYR A 44 9.88 -1.03 22.56
CA TYR A 44 10.55 -2.31 22.33
C TYR A 44 9.97 -3.42 23.21
N PHE A 45 9.81 -3.18 24.51
CA PHE A 45 9.31 -4.20 25.44
C PHE A 45 7.84 -4.55 25.15
N SER A 46 7.02 -3.56 24.81
CA SER A 46 5.62 -3.77 24.41
C SER A 46 5.53 -4.66 23.18
N GLU A 47 6.32 -4.35 22.14
CA GLU A 47 6.35 -5.13 20.89
C GLU A 47 6.92 -6.52 21.09
N TYR A 48 8.02 -6.65 21.84
CA TYR A 48 8.62 -7.93 22.17
C TYR A 48 7.64 -8.84 22.93
N LYS A 49 6.93 -8.30 23.92
CA LYS A 49 5.93 -9.06 24.68
C LYS A 49 4.76 -9.50 23.79
N ARG A 50 4.30 -8.63 22.89
CA ARG A 50 3.19 -8.93 21.99
C ARG A 50 3.58 -9.97 20.94
N TYR A 51 4.73 -9.79 20.30
CA TYR A 51 5.08 -10.49 19.07
C TYR A 51 6.02 -11.67 19.27
N VAL A 52 6.90 -11.64 20.28
CA VAL A 52 7.91 -12.68 20.50
C VAL A 52 7.48 -13.66 21.58
N VAL A 53 7.07 -13.17 22.76
CA VAL A 53 6.88 -14.01 23.96
C VAL A 53 5.85 -15.13 23.73
N ASN A 54 4.76 -14.80 23.03
CA ASN A 54 3.67 -15.75 22.76
C ASN A 54 3.79 -16.45 21.40
N ALA A 55 4.86 -16.20 20.63
CA ALA A 55 5.02 -16.81 19.33
C ALA A 55 5.35 -18.31 19.44
N PRO A 56 4.95 -19.12 18.45
CA PRO A 56 5.50 -20.46 18.27
C PRO A 56 7.03 -20.45 18.26
N ASP A 57 7.67 -21.46 18.83
CA ASP A 57 9.14 -21.51 18.95
C ASP A 57 9.84 -21.35 17.59
N ARG A 58 9.24 -21.91 16.52
CA ARG A 58 9.73 -21.79 15.14
C ARG A 58 9.76 -20.35 14.59
N LEU A 59 9.04 -19.41 15.21
CA LEU A 59 8.92 -18.01 14.77
C LEU A 59 9.64 -17.04 15.72
N LYS A 60 10.03 -17.45 16.93
CA LYS A 60 10.59 -16.54 17.95
C LYS A 60 11.81 -15.78 17.44
N GLU A 61 12.80 -16.47 16.88
CA GLU A 61 14.03 -15.81 16.41
C GLU A 61 13.75 -14.82 15.28
N ALA A 62 12.86 -15.16 14.34
CA ALA A 62 12.46 -14.27 13.26
C ALA A 62 11.76 -13.01 13.82
N ARG A 63 10.83 -13.19 14.76
CA ARG A 63 10.07 -12.10 15.39
C ARG A 63 10.92 -11.22 16.32
N GLU A 64 11.98 -11.76 16.91
CA GLU A 64 12.98 -10.97 17.65
C GLU A 64 13.73 -10.02 16.72
N GLU A 65 14.21 -10.53 15.58
CA GLU A 65 14.88 -9.71 14.56
C GLU A 65 13.91 -8.70 13.94
N PHE A 66 12.66 -9.09 13.69
CA PHE A 66 11.59 -8.17 13.28
C PHE A 66 11.41 -7.03 14.28
N THR A 67 11.34 -7.33 15.58
CA THR A 67 11.14 -6.30 16.61
C THR A 67 12.29 -5.30 16.63
N LYS A 68 13.53 -5.76 16.42
CA LYS A 68 14.70 -4.87 16.24
C LYS A 68 14.55 -4.01 14.99
N ALA A 69 14.14 -4.59 13.86
CA ALA A 69 13.88 -3.84 12.62
C ALA A 69 12.77 -2.79 12.80
N TYR A 70 11.71 -3.16 13.50
CA TYR A 70 10.53 -2.33 13.75
C TYR A 70 10.89 -1.04 14.50
N MET A 71 11.79 -1.10 15.49
CA MET A 71 12.26 0.09 16.20
C MET A 71 12.88 1.13 15.27
N PHE A 72 13.72 0.72 14.33
CA PHE A 72 14.30 1.63 13.33
C PHE A 72 13.27 2.05 12.28
N HIS A 73 12.35 1.16 11.93
CA HIS A 73 11.26 1.45 11.00
C HIS A 73 10.31 2.52 11.55
N LEU A 74 10.02 2.56 12.85
CA LEU A 74 9.17 3.61 13.43
C LEU A 74 9.71 5.00 13.14
N TYR A 75 11.03 5.20 13.28
CA TYR A 75 11.67 6.47 12.91
C TYR A 75 11.61 6.69 11.41
N TYR A 76 12.09 5.73 10.63
CA TYR A 76 12.10 5.84 9.17
C TYR A 76 10.71 6.18 8.61
N ALA A 77 9.69 5.41 8.99
CA ALA A 77 8.30 5.59 8.56
C ALA A 77 7.72 6.92 9.04
N SER A 78 8.10 7.41 10.22
CA SER A 78 7.66 8.73 10.71
C SER A 78 8.18 9.87 9.82
N PHE A 79 9.45 9.81 9.38
CA PHE A 79 9.98 10.79 8.43
C PHE A 79 9.26 10.71 7.08
N VAL A 80 9.02 9.50 6.56
CA VAL A 80 8.33 9.34 5.28
C VAL A 80 6.87 9.83 5.37
N ARG A 81 6.14 9.42 6.41
CA ARG A 81 4.71 9.71 6.57
C ARG A 81 4.42 11.15 6.97
N PHE A 82 5.09 11.66 8.01
CA PHE A 82 4.73 12.93 8.63
C PHE A 82 5.55 14.11 8.10
N LEU A 83 6.76 13.85 7.61
CA LEU A 83 7.63 14.88 7.04
C LEU A 83 7.70 14.81 5.50
N SER A 84 6.92 13.90 4.89
CA SER A 84 6.86 13.70 3.44
C SER A 84 8.23 13.54 2.78
N VAL A 85 9.19 12.96 3.52
CA VAL A 85 10.51 12.64 2.98
C VAL A 85 10.37 11.42 2.10
N ASP A 86 10.83 11.52 0.85
CA ASP A 86 10.83 10.37 -0.05
C ASP A 86 11.55 9.17 0.59
N PHE A 87 10.96 7.97 0.50
CA PHE A 87 11.52 6.81 1.19
C PHE A 87 12.91 6.40 0.67
N GLN A 88 13.29 6.76 -0.56
CA GLN A 88 14.64 6.54 -1.09
C GLN A 88 15.62 7.66 -0.71
N ASN A 89 15.21 8.67 0.06
CA ASN A 89 16.06 9.80 0.40
C ASN A 89 17.29 9.37 1.24
N PRO A 90 18.53 9.77 0.85
CA PRO A 90 19.74 9.42 1.58
C PRO A 90 19.77 9.84 3.06
N ILE A 91 19.03 10.88 3.46
CA ILE A 91 18.96 11.32 4.87
C ILE A 91 18.41 10.22 5.78
N LEU A 92 17.58 9.33 5.22
CA LEU A 92 16.98 8.23 5.95
C LEU A 92 17.94 7.05 6.14
N LYS A 93 19.13 7.07 5.53
CA LYS A 93 20.10 5.97 5.58
C LYS A 93 20.48 5.56 7.01
N ILE A 94 20.50 6.52 7.94
CA ILE A 94 20.81 6.28 9.35
C ILE A 94 19.79 5.34 10.03
N PHE A 95 18.53 5.38 9.61
CA PHE A 95 17.49 4.47 10.08
C PHE A 95 17.33 3.27 9.15
N LYS A 96 17.45 3.47 7.84
CA LYS A 96 17.28 2.43 6.82
C LYS A 96 18.30 1.31 6.95
N THR A 97 19.58 1.63 7.14
CA THR A 97 20.65 0.63 7.18
C THR A 97 20.46 -0.39 8.31
N PRO A 98 20.30 0.02 9.59
CA PRO A 98 20.04 -0.93 10.66
C PRO A 98 18.67 -1.61 10.53
N ARG A 99 17.63 -0.88 10.09
CA ARG A 99 16.30 -1.47 9.81
C ARG A 99 16.42 -2.63 8.82
N ASP A 100 17.04 -2.40 7.67
CA ASP A 100 17.16 -3.39 6.62
C ASP A 100 18.02 -4.56 7.07
N TYR A 101 19.10 -4.32 7.81
CA TYR A 101 19.91 -5.39 8.38
C TYR A 101 19.07 -6.37 9.21
N PHE A 102 18.27 -5.84 10.15
CA PHE A 102 17.41 -6.67 10.99
C PHE A 102 16.21 -7.25 10.22
N TYR A 103 15.65 -6.51 9.26
CA TYR A 103 14.56 -6.98 8.40
C TYR A 103 14.97 -8.20 7.58
N HIS A 104 16.10 -8.15 6.88
CA HIS A 104 16.59 -9.30 6.10
C HIS A 104 16.89 -10.50 7.00
N ARG A 105 17.49 -10.25 8.18
CA ARG A 105 17.71 -11.30 9.19
C ARG A 105 16.41 -11.91 9.73
N ALA A 106 15.34 -11.14 9.82
CA ALA A 106 14.02 -11.66 10.18
C ALA A 106 13.48 -12.56 9.06
N ILE A 107 13.54 -12.09 7.81
CA ILE A 107 13.09 -12.83 6.63
C ILE A 107 13.85 -14.14 6.44
N GLU A 108 15.17 -14.15 6.61
CA GLU A 108 16.02 -15.35 6.52
C GLU A 108 15.69 -16.42 7.56
N ARG A 109 15.12 -16.01 8.70
CA ARG A 109 14.74 -16.91 9.80
C ARG A 109 13.30 -17.40 9.70
N LEU A 110 12.48 -16.79 8.85
CA LEU A 110 11.12 -17.27 8.62
C LEU A 110 11.16 -18.59 7.83
N PRO A 111 10.29 -19.56 8.15
CA PRO A 111 10.09 -20.72 7.30
C PRO A 111 9.71 -20.32 5.87
N GLU A 112 10.13 -21.11 4.88
CA GLU A 112 9.89 -20.79 3.45
C GLU A 112 8.40 -20.60 3.11
N ASN A 113 7.51 -21.32 3.81
CA ASN A 113 6.06 -21.28 3.61
C ASN A 113 5.32 -20.44 4.65
N GLU A 114 5.99 -19.44 5.24
CA GLU A 114 5.40 -18.58 6.26
C GLU A 114 4.79 -17.30 5.65
N GLY A 115 3.46 -17.19 5.71
CA GLY A 115 2.72 -16.06 5.15
C GLY A 115 3.05 -14.72 5.82
N GLU A 116 3.56 -14.74 7.06
CA GLU A 116 4.00 -13.56 7.81
C GLU A 116 5.06 -12.75 7.06
N LYS A 117 5.84 -13.41 6.17
CA LYS A 117 6.82 -12.76 5.30
C LYS A 117 6.20 -11.64 4.46
N ALA A 118 4.98 -11.84 3.96
CA ALA A 118 4.30 -10.85 3.14
C ALA A 118 3.76 -9.67 3.97
N LEU A 119 3.40 -9.89 5.23
CA LEU A 119 3.07 -8.81 6.16
C LEU A 119 4.32 -7.96 6.47
N TYR A 120 5.49 -8.58 6.58
CA TYR A 120 6.72 -7.82 6.77
C TYR A 120 7.05 -6.98 5.53
N PHE A 121 6.90 -7.55 4.33
CA PHE A 121 7.06 -6.78 3.09
C PHE A 121 6.08 -5.60 3.01
N GLU A 122 4.81 -5.82 3.37
CA GLU A 122 3.81 -4.75 3.39
C GLU A 122 4.23 -3.62 4.34
N LEU A 123 4.70 -3.95 5.54
CA LEU A 123 5.11 -2.97 6.54
C LEU A 123 6.41 -2.24 6.15
N PHE A 124 7.48 -2.97 5.83
CA PHE A 124 8.82 -2.41 5.64
C PHE A 124 9.09 -1.87 4.23
N GLU A 125 8.26 -2.19 3.25
CA GLU A 125 8.45 -1.75 1.87
C GLU A 125 7.18 -1.08 1.29
N ALA A 126 6.06 -1.81 1.21
CA ALA A 126 4.87 -1.31 0.51
C ALA A 126 4.24 -0.07 1.15
N LYS A 127 4.10 -0.04 2.49
CA LYS A 127 3.59 1.13 3.23
C LYS A 127 4.47 2.36 3.04
N LEU A 128 5.78 2.18 2.91
CA LEU A 128 6.72 3.29 2.74
C LEU A 128 6.60 3.89 1.34
N TYR A 129 6.43 3.07 0.31
CA TYR A 129 6.04 3.55 -1.00
C TYR A 129 4.71 4.30 -0.95
N ASN A 130 3.67 3.71 -0.36
CA ASN A 130 2.35 4.34 -0.21
C ASN A 130 2.41 5.71 0.48
N PHE A 131 3.14 5.84 1.59
CA PHE A 131 3.34 7.13 2.25
C PHE A 131 4.10 8.13 1.37
N SER A 132 5.14 7.67 0.66
CA SER A 132 5.97 8.52 -0.21
C SER A 132 5.17 9.14 -1.36
N VAL A 133 4.25 8.38 -1.97
CA VAL A 133 3.39 8.87 -3.06
C VAL A 133 2.02 9.39 -2.58
N GLY A 134 1.78 9.39 -1.26
CA GLY A 134 0.50 9.80 -0.68
C GLY A 134 -0.70 8.99 -1.22
N GLY A 135 -0.50 7.69 -1.47
CA GLY A 135 -1.53 6.80 -2.05
C GLY A 135 -1.84 7.02 -3.53
N LYS A 136 -1.08 7.88 -4.24
CA LYS A 136 -1.24 8.13 -5.68
C LYS A 136 -0.36 7.19 -6.51
N TYR A 137 -0.80 5.93 -6.61
CA TYR A 137 -0.10 4.89 -7.39
C TYR A 137 -0.11 5.13 -8.90
N GLY A 138 0.71 4.40 -9.65
CA GLY A 138 0.83 4.48 -11.12
C GLY A 138 1.95 5.38 -11.61
N SER A 139 2.87 5.76 -10.73
CA SER A 139 3.97 6.67 -11.04
C SER A 139 5.33 6.16 -10.57
N MET A 140 5.43 4.89 -10.14
CA MET A 140 6.64 4.32 -9.58
C MET A 140 7.83 4.38 -10.55
N ALA A 141 7.65 3.94 -11.80
CA ALA A 141 8.70 3.97 -12.81
C ALA A 141 9.15 5.40 -13.17
N ARG A 142 8.23 6.37 -13.07
CA ARG A 142 8.53 7.79 -13.29
C ARG A 142 9.39 8.37 -12.16
N HIS A 143 9.10 8.02 -10.91
CA HIS A 143 9.80 8.57 -9.75
C HIS A 143 11.12 7.86 -9.46
N TYR A 144 11.14 6.54 -9.59
CA TYR A 144 12.25 5.70 -9.12
C TYR A 144 13.01 4.97 -10.24
N GLY A 145 12.53 5.08 -11.48
CA GLY A 145 13.12 4.40 -12.64
C GLY A 145 12.49 3.03 -12.92
N VAL A 146 12.67 2.58 -14.16
CA VAL A 146 12.08 1.34 -14.68
C VAL A 146 12.60 0.10 -13.94
N ASP A 147 13.91 0.02 -13.69
CA ASP A 147 14.53 -1.15 -13.06
C ASP A 147 14.03 -1.34 -11.63
N PHE A 148 14.00 -0.26 -10.84
CA PHE A 148 13.43 -0.27 -9.49
C PHE A 148 11.96 -0.69 -9.53
N ALA A 149 11.17 -0.07 -10.42
CA ALA A 149 9.73 -0.36 -10.50
C ALA A 149 9.46 -1.81 -10.88
N LYS A 150 10.26 -2.39 -11.79
CA LYS A 150 10.16 -3.80 -12.14
C LYS A 150 10.44 -4.71 -10.94
N GLU A 151 11.57 -4.52 -10.27
CA GLU A 151 11.93 -5.31 -9.09
C GLU A 151 10.87 -5.22 -7.99
N PHE A 152 10.39 -4.01 -7.72
CA PHE A 152 9.39 -3.77 -6.69
C PHE A 152 8.05 -4.44 -7.04
N ILE A 153 7.59 -4.32 -8.28
CA ILE A 153 6.32 -4.92 -8.72
C ILE A 153 6.38 -6.45 -8.75
N ASP A 154 7.55 -7.03 -9.05
CA ASP A 154 7.77 -8.47 -8.93
C ASP A 154 7.69 -8.92 -7.47
N LYS A 155 8.28 -8.17 -6.53
CA LYS A 155 8.10 -8.41 -5.10
C LYS A 155 6.65 -8.27 -4.65
N VAL A 156 5.93 -7.24 -5.11
CA VAL A 156 4.51 -7.05 -4.80
C VAL A 156 3.70 -8.26 -5.23
N TYR A 157 3.88 -8.72 -6.47
CA TYR A 157 3.18 -9.87 -7.02
C TYR A 157 3.46 -11.17 -6.25
N GLU A 158 4.74 -11.45 -5.93
CA GLU A 158 5.07 -12.63 -5.14
C GLU A 158 4.48 -12.56 -3.72
N ASN A 159 4.39 -11.38 -3.11
CA ASN A 159 3.77 -11.24 -1.79
C ASN A 159 2.24 -11.34 -1.83
N ILE A 160 1.57 -10.93 -2.92
CA ILE A 160 0.14 -11.24 -3.15
C ILE A 160 -0.06 -12.75 -3.19
N LYS A 161 0.79 -13.46 -3.96
CA LYS A 161 0.77 -14.93 -4.04
C LYS A 161 0.96 -15.58 -2.66
N ILE A 162 1.96 -15.14 -1.89
CA ILE A 162 2.21 -15.65 -0.53
C ILE A 162 0.95 -15.48 0.34
N LEU A 163 0.37 -14.29 0.41
CA LEU A 163 -0.85 -14.05 1.21
C LEU A 163 -2.04 -14.91 0.77
N SER A 164 -2.15 -15.22 -0.53
CA SER A 164 -3.24 -16.06 -1.04
C SER A 164 -3.05 -17.57 -0.83
N THR A 165 -1.81 -18.04 -0.77
CA THR A 165 -1.50 -19.48 -0.81
C THR A 165 -0.95 -20.03 0.51
N GLN A 166 -0.40 -19.17 1.37
CA GLN A 166 0.23 -19.56 2.62
C GLN A 166 -0.61 -19.10 3.81
N LYS A 167 -0.71 -19.96 4.83
CA LYS A 167 -1.42 -19.62 6.06
C LYS A 167 -0.54 -18.75 6.96
N ILE A 168 -1.17 -17.83 7.66
CA ILE A 168 -0.53 -17.03 8.71
C ILE A 168 -0.99 -17.61 10.05
N ASP A 169 -0.06 -18.24 10.75
CA ASP A 169 -0.30 -18.91 12.02
C ASP A 169 -0.11 -17.91 13.17
N ASP A 170 -1.09 -17.02 13.35
CA ASP A 170 -1.01 -15.97 14.38
C ASP A 170 -2.31 -15.81 15.17
N THR A 171 -2.82 -16.93 15.70
CA THR A 171 -4.05 -17.00 16.51
C THR A 171 -3.99 -16.18 17.80
N PHE A 172 -2.81 -15.70 18.19
CA PHE A 172 -2.59 -14.92 19.41
C PHE A 172 -2.60 -13.41 19.17
N THR A 173 -2.61 -12.97 17.90
CA THR A 173 -2.66 -11.55 17.53
C THR A 173 -4.10 -11.16 17.25
N ASN A 174 -4.60 -10.20 18.03
CA ASN A 174 -5.94 -9.64 17.84
C ASN A 174 -6.03 -8.98 16.45
N ASN A 175 -7.14 -9.24 15.73
CA ASN A 175 -7.45 -8.66 14.43
C ASN A 175 -6.48 -9.03 13.29
N ILE A 176 -5.80 -10.18 13.38
CA ILE A 176 -4.86 -10.62 12.34
C ILE A 176 -5.53 -10.72 10.97
N GLY A 177 -6.77 -11.21 10.88
CA GLY A 177 -7.46 -11.30 9.60
C GLY A 177 -7.73 -9.92 9.01
N ARG A 178 -7.97 -8.92 9.85
CA ARG A 178 -8.05 -7.53 9.40
C ARG A 178 -6.74 -7.04 8.77
N ASP A 179 -5.63 -7.20 9.46
CA ASP A 179 -4.32 -6.75 8.96
C ASP A 179 -3.95 -7.46 7.65
N VAL A 180 -4.27 -8.74 7.54
CA VAL A 180 -4.01 -9.54 6.33
C VAL A 180 -4.87 -9.11 5.15
N ILE A 181 -6.17 -8.87 5.36
CA ILE A 181 -7.05 -8.39 4.29
C ILE A 181 -6.62 -6.99 3.82
N GLU A 182 -6.34 -6.07 4.74
CA GLU A 182 -5.87 -4.72 4.40
C GLU A 182 -4.54 -4.78 3.62
N ALA A 183 -3.60 -5.64 4.04
CA ALA A 183 -2.35 -5.85 3.33
C ALA A 183 -2.58 -6.40 1.91
N TYR A 184 -3.41 -7.44 1.76
CA TYR A 184 -3.71 -8.05 0.47
C TYR A 184 -4.31 -7.03 -0.52
N LEU A 185 -5.30 -6.25 -0.06
CA LEU A 185 -5.93 -5.21 -0.88
C LEU A 185 -4.93 -4.12 -1.25
N GLY A 186 -4.10 -3.66 -0.31
CA GLY A 186 -3.08 -2.65 -0.56
C GLY A 186 -2.01 -3.07 -1.56
N LEU A 187 -1.53 -4.32 -1.48
CA LEU A 187 -0.58 -4.87 -2.45
C LEU A 187 -1.20 -5.02 -3.84
N THR A 188 -2.45 -5.48 -3.90
CA THR A 188 -3.21 -5.59 -5.17
C THR A 188 -3.41 -4.23 -5.82
N ASP A 189 -3.70 -3.18 -5.03
CA ASP A 189 -3.78 -1.81 -5.52
C ASP A 189 -2.46 -1.39 -6.20
N ILE A 190 -1.34 -1.55 -5.51
CA ILE A 190 -0.01 -1.20 -6.05
C ILE A 190 0.24 -1.98 -7.35
N PHE A 191 -0.03 -3.27 -7.38
CA PHE A 191 0.20 -4.11 -8.56
C PHE A 191 -0.62 -3.63 -9.77
N ILE A 192 -1.93 -3.43 -9.60
CA ILE A 192 -2.81 -3.00 -10.70
C ILE A 192 -2.37 -1.65 -11.25
N PHE A 193 -2.01 -0.70 -10.38
CA PHE A 193 -1.67 0.64 -10.81
C PHE A 193 -0.25 0.77 -11.38
N ASP A 194 0.77 0.10 -10.82
CA ASP A 194 2.17 0.34 -11.19
C ASP A 194 2.76 -0.72 -12.15
N SER A 195 2.04 -1.82 -12.44
CA SER A 195 2.48 -2.89 -13.35
C SER A 195 2.71 -2.48 -14.80
N HIS A 196 2.25 -1.30 -15.22
CA HIS A 196 2.58 -0.78 -16.54
C HIS A 196 4.07 -0.45 -16.69
N ILE A 197 4.78 -0.12 -15.60
CA ILE A 197 6.22 0.19 -15.56
C ILE A 197 6.59 1.22 -16.66
N ASN A 198 5.83 2.33 -16.73
CA ASN A 198 5.99 3.36 -17.75
C ASN A 198 6.62 4.61 -17.11
N PRO A 199 7.79 5.09 -17.59
CA PRO A 199 8.45 6.26 -17.02
C PRO A 199 7.66 7.57 -17.23
N ASN A 200 6.66 7.59 -18.10
CA ASN A 200 5.80 8.76 -18.31
C ASN A 200 4.62 8.82 -17.30
N GLY A 201 4.43 7.77 -16.49
CA GLY A 201 3.87 7.87 -15.13
C GLY A 201 2.37 8.08 -14.95
N PHE A 202 1.51 7.56 -15.83
CA PHE A 202 0.07 7.47 -15.55
C PHE A 202 -0.52 6.20 -16.12
N VAL A 203 -1.35 5.48 -15.36
CA VAL A 203 -1.98 4.21 -15.79
C VAL A 203 -2.79 4.38 -17.08
N PHE A 204 -3.62 5.43 -17.13
CA PHE A 204 -4.54 5.70 -18.24
C PHE A 204 -3.86 6.55 -19.31
N ASN A 205 -3.16 5.88 -20.22
CA ASN A 205 -2.65 6.46 -21.45
C ASN A 205 -2.59 5.39 -22.55
N ASP A 206 -2.52 5.83 -23.80
CA ASP A 206 -2.66 4.95 -24.96
C ASP A 206 -1.57 3.87 -25.02
N LEU A 207 -0.33 4.22 -24.65
CA LEU A 207 0.79 3.27 -24.60
C LEU A 207 0.54 2.15 -23.59
N ASN A 208 0.02 2.50 -22.41
CA ASN A 208 -0.29 1.52 -21.38
C ASN A 208 -1.48 0.65 -21.77
N MET A 209 -2.51 1.20 -22.42
CA MET A 209 -3.64 0.40 -22.89
C MET A 209 -3.19 -0.61 -23.94
N ILE A 210 -2.33 -0.20 -24.88
CA ILE A 210 -1.71 -1.12 -25.85
C ILE A 210 -0.91 -2.20 -25.14
N LYS A 211 -0.12 -1.85 -24.12
CA LYS A 211 0.60 -2.85 -23.32
C LYS A 211 -0.35 -3.84 -22.67
N TYR A 212 -1.40 -3.37 -21.99
CA TYR A 212 -2.39 -4.25 -21.35
C TYR A 212 -3.14 -5.15 -22.33
N SER A 213 -3.27 -4.74 -23.59
CA SER A 213 -3.94 -5.55 -24.62
C SER A 213 -3.03 -6.52 -25.37
N THR A 214 -1.71 -6.42 -25.21
CA THR A 214 -0.73 -7.21 -26.00
C THR A 214 0.26 -8.01 -25.17
N ASP A 215 0.49 -7.64 -23.91
CA ASP A 215 1.46 -8.30 -23.04
C ASP A 215 0.88 -9.56 -22.38
N LYS A 216 1.29 -10.72 -22.90
CA LYS A 216 0.83 -12.03 -22.42
C LYS A 216 1.22 -12.30 -20.97
N GLU A 217 2.47 -12.02 -20.59
CA GLU A 217 2.98 -12.29 -19.25
C GLU A 217 2.22 -11.45 -18.22
N LEU A 218 1.98 -10.18 -18.54
CA LEU A 218 1.20 -9.30 -17.69
C LEU A 218 -0.26 -9.77 -17.55
N ASN A 219 -0.89 -10.21 -18.65
CA ASN A 219 -2.23 -10.78 -18.60
C ASN A 219 -2.30 -12.06 -17.73
N GLU A 220 -1.32 -12.97 -17.85
CA GLU A 220 -1.23 -14.17 -17.00
C GLU A 220 -1.14 -13.78 -15.51
N ARG A 221 -0.35 -12.76 -15.17
CA ARG A 221 -0.26 -12.24 -13.79
C ARG A 221 -1.57 -11.62 -13.32
N PHE A 222 -2.29 -10.88 -14.17
CA PHE A 222 -3.60 -10.34 -13.82
C PHE A 222 -4.64 -11.44 -13.56
N LEU A 223 -4.66 -12.49 -14.39
CA LEU A 223 -5.53 -13.65 -14.18
C LEU A 223 -5.22 -14.36 -12.86
N ASN A 224 -3.93 -14.54 -12.53
CA ASN A 224 -3.53 -15.13 -11.25
C ASN A 224 -4.01 -14.28 -10.06
N VAL A 225 -3.78 -12.96 -10.08
CA VAL A 225 -4.25 -12.05 -9.03
C VAL A 225 -5.77 -12.08 -8.88
N TYR A 226 -6.52 -12.14 -9.99
CA TYR A 226 -7.97 -12.28 -9.96
C TYR A 226 -8.41 -13.58 -9.27
N ASN A 227 -7.82 -14.72 -9.67
CA ASN A 227 -8.15 -16.03 -9.09
C ASN A 227 -7.81 -16.08 -7.60
N TRP A 228 -6.60 -15.65 -7.24
CA TRP A 228 -6.13 -15.58 -5.85
C TRP A 228 -7.02 -14.68 -4.99
N GLN A 229 -7.49 -13.55 -5.51
CA GLN A 229 -8.35 -12.64 -4.76
C GLN A 229 -9.68 -13.30 -4.40
N ASN A 230 -10.28 -14.04 -5.33
CA ASN A 230 -11.55 -14.73 -5.06
C ASN A 230 -11.39 -15.81 -3.99
N GLU A 231 -10.33 -16.61 -4.08
CA GLU A 231 -10.00 -17.66 -3.10
C GLU A 231 -9.70 -17.06 -1.73
N PHE A 232 -8.84 -16.03 -1.69
CA PHE A 232 -8.45 -15.32 -0.48
C PHE A 232 -9.65 -14.70 0.23
N LEU A 233 -10.47 -13.92 -0.47
CA LEU A 233 -11.64 -13.26 0.13
C LEU A 233 -12.67 -14.27 0.61
N SER A 234 -12.91 -15.36 -0.14
CA SER A 234 -13.82 -16.42 0.29
C SER A 234 -13.34 -17.11 1.57
N TYR A 235 -12.02 -17.34 1.69
CA TYR A 235 -11.44 -17.91 2.91
C TYR A 235 -11.64 -16.98 4.12
N TYR A 236 -11.35 -15.68 3.97
CA TYR A 236 -11.46 -14.71 5.06
C TYR A 236 -12.90 -14.39 5.43
N GLU A 237 -13.83 -14.36 4.47
CA GLU A 237 -15.26 -14.25 4.75
C GLU A 237 -15.75 -15.41 5.63
N LYS A 238 -15.27 -16.64 5.35
CA LYS A 238 -15.68 -17.83 6.09
C LYS A 238 -15.04 -17.94 7.48
N ASN A 239 -13.73 -17.68 7.59
CA ASN A 239 -12.96 -17.98 8.81
C ASN A 239 -12.76 -16.75 9.71
N TYR A 240 -12.88 -15.54 9.17
CA TYR A 240 -12.68 -14.26 9.87
C TYR A 240 -13.83 -13.29 9.58
N SER A 241 -15.07 -13.80 9.58
CA SER A 241 -16.25 -13.09 9.07
C SER A 241 -16.49 -11.72 9.71
N LEU A 242 -16.23 -11.55 11.01
CA LEU A 242 -16.39 -10.26 11.70
C LEU A 242 -15.42 -9.21 11.13
N GLU A 243 -14.14 -9.56 11.00
CA GLU A 243 -13.09 -8.67 10.50
C GLU A 243 -13.28 -8.39 9.01
N TYR A 244 -13.62 -9.43 8.22
CA TYR A 244 -13.98 -9.30 6.82
C TYR A 244 -15.13 -8.31 6.62
N ASN A 245 -16.23 -8.48 7.36
CA ASN A 245 -17.40 -7.61 7.27
C ASN A 245 -17.11 -6.19 7.77
N GLU A 246 -16.17 -6.00 8.70
CA GLU A 246 -15.71 -4.68 9.11
C GLU A 246 -14.97 -3.97 7.96
N ILE A 247 -14.06 -4.66 7.27
CA ILE A 247 -13.23 -4.10 6.21
C ILE A 247 -14.01 -3.83 4.93
N LEU A 248 -14.73 -4.84 4.46
CA LEU A 248 -15.54 -4.79 3.24
C LEU A 248 -16.97 -4.33 3.52
N SER A 249 -17.14 -3.46 4.52
CA SER A 249 -18.42 -2.86 4.84
C SER A 249 -18.78 -1.75 3.86
N LYS A 250 -19.99 -1.83 3.32
CA LYS A 250 -20.63 -0.75 2.55
C LYS A 250 -20.93 0.51 3.37
N ASN A 251 -20.67 0.54 4.69
CA ASN A 251 -21.01 1.69 5.55
C ASN A 251 -19.79 2.57 5.89
N ARG A 252 -18.59 2.25 5.36
CA ARG A 252 -17.34 2.95 5.68
C ARG A 252 -17.04 4.20 4.83
N GLY A 253 -17.91 4.56 3.90
CA GLY A 253 -17.77 5.76 3.06
C GLY A 253 -16.85 5.58 1.84
N TRP A 254 -16.65 6.67 1.10
CA TRP A 254 -16.02 6.68 -0.25
C TRP A 254 -14.56 6.22 -0.29
N ASN A 255 -13.79 6.48 0.76
CA ASN A 255 -12.37 6.13 0.84
C ASN A 255 -12.14 4.78 1.55
N SER A 256 -13.19 3.96 1.66
CA SER A 256 -13.12 2.68 2.35
C SER A 256 -12.46 1.58 1.51
N PRO A 257 -11.91 0.53 2.15
CA PRO A 257 -11.42 -0.65 1.45
C PRO A 257 -12.46 -1.28 0.52
N TYR A 258 -13.74 -1.28 0.92
CA TYR A 258 -14.84 -1.78 0.08
C TYR A 258 -14.97 -1.05 -1.26
N ILE A 259 -14.85 0.28 -1.25
CA ILE A 259 -14.94 1.08 -2.48
C ILE A 259 -13.68 0.93 -3.32
N ASN A 260 -12.51 0.89 -2.69
CA ASN A 260 -11.26 0.65 -3.40
C ASN A 260 -11.26 -0.71 -4.10
N TYR A 261 -11.70 -1.76 -3.41
CA TYR A 261 -11.90 -3.09 -3.97
C TYR A 261 -12.77 -3.05 -5.24
N ASN A 262 -13.96 -2.42 -5.17
CA ASN A 262 -14.85 -2.33 -6.33
C ASN A 262 -14.24 -1.52 -7.48
N LYS A 263 -13.49 -0.45 -7.20
CA LYS A 263 -12.76 0.30 -8.25
C LYS A 263 -11.67 -0.55 -8.91
N LYS A 264 -10.93 -1.33 -8.11
CA LYS A 264 -9.83 -2.16 -8.59
C LYS A 264 -10.31 -3.33 -9.42
N ILE A 265 -11.35 -4.03 -8.96
CA ILE A 265 -11.81 -5.24 -9.66
C ILE A 265 -12.33 -4.91 -11.06
N ILE A 266 -12.96 -3.74 -11.25
CA ILE A 266 -13.33 -3.23 -12.58
C ILE A 266 -12.08 -3.06 -13.45
N GLN A 267 -11.03 -2.42 -12.94
CA GLN A 267 -9.77 -2.19 -13.68
C GLN A 267 -9.07 -3.51 -14.03
N LEU A 268 -8.90 -4.40 -13.06
CA LEU A 268 -8.27 -5.70 -13.24
C LEU A 268 -8.99 -6.51 -14.32
N ILE A 269 -10.33 -6.60 -14.23
CA ILE A 269 -11.14 -7.30 -15.21
C ILE A 269 -11.05 -6.64 -16.58
N SER A 270 -11.13 -5.31 -16.66
CA SER A 270 -10.99 -4.61 -17.94
C SER A 270 -9.65 -4.91 -18.60
N PHE A 271 -8.54 -4.92 -17.85
CA PHE A 271 -7.22 -5.25 -18.40
C PHE A 271 -7.12 -6.69 -18.89
N ILE A 272 -7.69 -7.65 -18.16
CA ILE A 272 -7.80 -9.06 -18.62
C ILE A 272 -8.59 -9.11 -19.94
N LEU A 273 -9.75 -8.47 -19.99
CA LEU A 273 -10.61 -8.46 -21.17
C LEU A 273 -9.95 -7.76 -22.37
N PHE A 274 -9.16 -6.70 -22.15
CA PHE A 274 -8.43 -6.03 -23.22
C PHE A 274 -7.50 -6.99 -23.96
N TYR A 275 -6.75 -7.79 -23.21
CA TYR A 275 -5.89 -8.81 -23.77
C TYR A 275 -6.73 -9.88 -24.49
N LYS A 276 -7.75 -10.45 -23.84
CA LYS A 276 -8.55 -11.52 -24.45
C LYS A 276 -9.22 -11.09 -25.76
N ILE A 277 -9.80 -9.89 -25.81
CA ILE A 277 -10.48 -9.38 -27.02
C ILE A 277 -9.46 -9.11 -28.12
N SER A 278 -8.37 -8.40 -27.81
CA SER A 278 -7.38 -8.00 -28.82
C SER A 278 -6.63 -9.18 -29.43
N ASN A 279 -6.60 -10.32 -28.74
CA ASN A 279 -5.94 -11.54 -29.19
C ASN A 279 -6.92 -12.64 -29.64
N ASN A 280 -8.20 -12.32 -29.85
CA ASN A 280 -9.24 -13.27 -30.28
C ASN A 280 -9.40 -14.49 -29.34
N GLN A 281 -9.19 -14.29 -28.03
CA GLN A 281 -9.35 -15.30 -26.98
C GLN A 281 -10.60 -15.07 -26.11
N PHE A 282 -11.36 -14.03 -26.42
CA PHE A 282 -12.58 -13.70 -25.71
C PHE A 282 -13.72 -14.62 -26.17
N ASP A 283 -14.40 -15.27 -25.23
CA ASP A 283 -15.60 -16.06 -25.46
C ASP A 283 -16.76 -15.54 -24.59
N CYS A 284 -17.90 -15.25 -25.22
CA CYS A 284 -19.05 -14.66 -24.52
C CYS A 284 -19.55 -15.53 -23.36
N ASN A 285 -19.47 -16.87 -23.44
CA ASN A 285 -19.95 -17.77 -22.39
C ASN A 285 -18.91 -17.92 -21.28
N GLU A 286 -17.66 -18.19 -21.64
CA GLU A 286 -16.57 -18.41 -20.67
C GLU A 286 -16.22 -17.13 -19.92
N ASP A 287 -16.16 -15.99 -20.62
CA ASP A 287 -15.81 -14.69 -20.04
C ASP A 287 -17.00 -13.92 -19.47
N ARG A 288 -18.19 -14.54 -19.48
CA ARG A 288 -19.41 -13.94 -18.92
C ARG A 288 -19.21 -13.51 -17.47
N ILE A 289 -18.46 -14.29 -16.69
CA ILE A 289 -18.24 -14.02 -15.26
C ILE A 289 -17.52 -12.69 -15.05
N PHE A 290 -16.54 -12.36 -15.92
CA PHE A 290 -15.82 -11.10 -15.87
C PHE A 290 -16.76 -9.91 -16.10
N LEU A 291 -17.61 -10.01 -17.14
CA LEU A 291 -18.59 -8.96 -17.44
C LEU A 291 -19.59 -8.76 -16.29
N ILE A 292 -20.11 -9.84 -15.72
CA ILE A 292 -21.07 -9.78 -14.59
C ILE A 292 -20.44 -9.07 -13.38
N ILE A 293 -19.21 -9.46 -12.99
CA ILE A 293 -18.54 -8.86 -11.83
C ILE A 293 -18.26 -7.38 -12.09
N ARG A 294 -17.72 -7.05 -13.27
CA ARG A 294 -17.43 -5.67 -13.67
C ARG A 294 -18.68 -4.79 -13.59
N ASP A 295 -19.79 -5.23 -14.19
CA ASP A 295 -21.04 -4.47 -14.24
C ASP A 295 -21.68 -4.35 -12.84
N SER A 296 -21.62 -5.41 -12.03
CA SER A 296 -22.09 -5.40 -10.63
C SER A 296 -21.31 -4.41 -9.76
N SER A 297 -19.97 -4.42 -9.86
CA SER A 297 -19.11 -3.48 -9.14
C SER A 297 -19.33 -2.04 -9.62
N LEU A 298 -19.52 -1.82 -10.92
CA LEU A 298 -19.84 -0.49 -11.46
C LEU A 298 -21.16 0.03 -10.90
N ASN A 299 -22.22 -0.78 -10.91
CA ASN A 299 -23.52 -0.43 -10.35
C ASN A 299 -23.42 -0.10 -8.85
N THR A 300 -22.62 -0.86 -8.12
CA THR A 300 -22.33 -0.61 -6.70
C THR A 300 -21.71 0.77 -6.51
N LEU A 301 -20.70 1.12 -7.30
CA LEU A 301 -20.03 2.43 -7.21
C LEU A 301 -20.94 3.59 -7.59
N ILE A 302 -21.74 3.45 -8.66
CA ILE A 302 -22.71 4.47 -9.08
C ILE A 302 -23.74 4.73 -7.99
N LYS A 303 -24.27 3.67 -7.38
CA LYS A 303 -25.17 3.80 -6.23
C LYS A 303 -24.50 4.53 -5.08
N TYR A 304 -23.25 4.20 -4.79
CA TYR A 304 -22.50 4.81 -3.71
C TYR A 304 -22.25 6.31 -3.90
N ILE A 305 -21.94 6.73 -5.13
CA ILE A 305 -21.77 8.15 -5.49
C ILE A 305 -23.06 8.93 -5.18
N LYS A 306 -24.21 8.36 -5.52
CA LYS A 306 -25.53 8.95 -5.25
C LYS A 306 -25.86 8.98 -3.76
N ASP A 307 -25.63 7.88 -3.05
CA ASP A 307 -26.04 7.71 -1.66
C ASP A 307 -25.20 8.56 -0.67
N TYR A 308 -23.92 8.80 -0.98
CA TYR A 308 -22.97 9.45 -0.05
C TYR A 308 -22.53 10.86 -0.46
N GLY A 309 -23.13 11.44 -1.50
CA GLY A 309 -22.86 12.83 -1.90
C GLY A 309 -21.39 13.09 -2.24
N VAL A 310 -20.80 12.20 -3.05
CA VAL A 310 -19.41 12.35 -3.49
C VAL A 310 -19.25 13.68 -4.24
N THR A 311 -18.14 14.38 -3.98
CA THR A 311 -17.84 15.67 -4.65
C THR A 311 -17.82 15.51 -6.16
N GLU A 312 -18.28 16.53 -6.90
CA GLU A 312 -18.30 16.56 -8.37
C GLU A 312 -16.92 16.23 -8.99
N GLU A 313 -15.82 16.66 -8.37
CA GLU A 313 -14.46 16.35 -8.82
C GLU A 313 -14.17 14.84 -8.79
N ASN A 314 -14.43 14.19 -7.66
CA ASN A 314 -14.25 12.74 -7.51
C ASN A 314 -15.16 11.94 -8.45
N GLU A 315 -16.39 12.42 -8.69
CA GLU A 315 -17.28 11.80 -9.67
C GLU A 315 -16.73 11.93 -11.09
N LYS A 316 -16.23 13.11 -11.48
CA LYS A 316 -15.59 13.33 -12.79
C LYS A 316 -14.36 12.44 -12.98
N VAL A 317 -13.50 12.33 -11.96
CA VAL A 317 -12.33 11.44 -11.99
C VAL A 317 -12.77 9.99 -12.16
N PHE A 318 -13.79 9.55 -11.40
CA PHE A 318 -14.33 8.20 -11.53
C PHE A 318 -14.88 7.95 -12.94
N GLN A 319 -15.71 8.85 -13.47
CA GLN A 319 -16.28 8.74 -14.82
C GLN A 319 -15.19 8.68 -15.89
N ALA A 320 -14.14 9.50 -15.79
CA ALA A 320 -13.02 9.49 -16.72
C ALA A 320 -12.24 8.17 -16.68
N VAL A 321 -12.01 7.61 -15.49
CA VAL A 321 -11.37 6.29 -15.34
C VAL A 321 -12.24 5.21 -15.96
N ILE A 322 -13.55 5.20 -15.68
CA ILE A 322 -14.49 4.23 -16.24
C ILE A 322 -14.56 4.35 -17.75
N SER A 323 -14.67 5.57 -18.32
CA SER A 323 -14.75 5.76 -19.77
C SER A 323 -13.50 5.22 -20.47
N TYR A 324 -12.33 5.34 -19.83
CA TYR A 324 -11.07 4.87 -20.39
C TYR A 324 -10.95 3.34 -20.39
N ILE A 325 -11.54 2.67 -19.39
CA ILE A 325 -11.47 1.21 -19.26
C ILE A 325 -12.70 0.46 -19.78
N TRP A 326 -13.70 1.18 -20.30
CA TRP A 326 -14.96 0.61 -20.77
C TRP A 326 -14.78 -0.16 -22.08
N ILE A 327 -15.54 -1.24 -22.23
CA ILE A 327 -15.62 -2.06 -23.44
C ILE A 327 -17.09 -2.07 -23.85
N GLU A 328 -17.39 -1.54 -25.04
CA GLU A 328 -18.76 -1.43 -25.50
C GLU A 328 -19.32 -2.80 -25.89
N ASN A 329 -20.52 -3.13 -25.41
CA ASN A 329 -21.31 -4.26 -25.88
C ASN A 329 -22.38 -3.81 -26.88
N SER A 330 -22.17 -4.09 -28.17
CA SER A 330 -23.08 -3.69 -29.25
C SER A 330 -24.49 -4.29 -29.14
N ALA A 331 -24.64 -5.39 -28.40
CA ALA A 331 -25.94 -6.02 -28.16
C ALA A 331 -26.79 -5.29 -27.10
N LYS A 332 -26.24 -4.28 -26.40
CA LYS A 332 -26.90 -3.60 -25.28
C LYS A 332 -27.02 -2.09 -25.48
N ASN A 333 -28.09 -1.52 -24.95
CA ASN A 333 -28.16 -0.08 -24.71
C ASN A 333 -27.37 0.24 -23.45
N GLU A 334 -26.13 0.67 -23.62
CA GLU A 334 -25.23 0.94 -22.51
C GLU A 334 -25.43 2.32 -21.91
N LEU A 335 -25.31 2.40 -20.58
CA LEU A 335 -25.36 3.64 -19.81
C LEU A 335 -24.10 4.51 -19.99
N PHE A 336 -22.99 3.91 -20.41
CA PHE A 336 -21.69 4.57 -20.57
C PHE A 336 -21.23 4.49 -22.02
N LYS A 337 -20.61 5.57 -22.49
CA LYS A 337 -19.84 5.59 -23.73
C LYS A 337 -18.36 5.62 -23.37
N GLY A 338 -17.60 4.68 -23.91
CA GLY A 338 -16.16 4.61 -23.67
C GLY A 338 -15.40 5.66 -24.47
N THR A 339 -14.26 6.09 -23.95
CA THR A 339 -13.21 6.80 -24.69
C THR A 339 -11.94 5.93 -24.76
N ASN A 340 -12.12 4.62 -24.60
CA ASN A 340 -11.03 3.64 -24.58
C ASN A 340 -10.24 3.73 -25.90
N PRO A 341 -8.93 4.02 -25.87
CA PRO A 341 -8.12 4.22 -27.07
C PRO A 341 -8.01 2.97 -27.95
N LEU A 342 -8.29 1.79 -27.38
CA LEU A 342 -8.27 0.53 -28.09
C LEU A 342 -9.52 0.30 -28.96
N ASN A 343 -10.58 1.10 -28.80
CA ASN A 343 -11.85 0.97 -29.51
C ASN A 343 -12.44 -0.46 -29.50
N LEU A 344 -12.25 -1.19 -28.39
CA LEU A 344 -12.70 -2.57 -28.24
C LEU A 344 -14.22 -2.64 -28.11
N LYS A 345 -14.80 -3.62 -28.80
CA LYS A 345 -16.23 -3.92 -28.76
C LYS A 345 -16.46 -5.43 -28.64
N ILE A 346 -17.54 -5.79 -27.96
CA ILE A 346 -18.04 -7.16 -27.87
C ILE A 346 -19.49 -7.21 -28.33
N ASP A 347 -19.97 -8.39 -28.71
CA ASP A 347 -21.36 -8.62 -29.12
C ASP A 347 -21.95 -9.82 -28.36
N CYS A 348 -22.20 -9.64 -27.06
CA CYS A 348 -22.72 -10.70 -26.19
C CYS A 348 -24.17 -10.41 -25.77
N LYS A 349 -25.08 -11.33 -26.10
CA LYS A 349 -26.55 -11.15 -26.03
C LYS A 349 -27.22 -11.33 -24.64
N TYR A 350 -26.46 -11.41 -23.55
CA TYR A 350 -26.99 -11.78 -22.22
C TYR A 350 -27.75 -10.69 -21.50
#